data_AF-A0A650AF62-F1
#
_entry.id   AF-A0A650AF62-F1
#
_cell.length_a   1.000
_cell.length_b   1.000
_cell.length_c   1.000
_cell.angle_alpha   90.00
_cell.angle_beta   90.00
_cell.angle_gamma   90.00
#
_symmetry.space_group_name_H-M   'P 1'
#
loop_
_entity.id
_entity.type
_entity.pdbx_description
1 polymer ?
#
loop_
_entity_poly.entity_id
_entity_poly.type
_entity_poly.pdbx_seq_one_letter_code
_entity_poly.pdbx_strand_id
1 'polypeptide(L)'
;MNLLSPQYNILSKAGSSLGFQHSLETKAKFSTFRLGKIIDQETRDKISAAMSGENNHMFGKNRPQGAGSPAQKIEVLDCETNETTIYDSMGEAARALNIRVSSISGYFVRDPQKPFRNKYIFKKVFA
;
A
#
# COMPACT_ATOMS: atom_id res chain seq x y z
N MET A 1 -14.01 -19.88 50.36
CA MET A 1 -12.71 -19.82 49.65
C MET A 1 -12.83 -20.63 48.37
N ASN A 2 -12.64 -20.03 47.20
CA ASN A 2 -12.79 -20.73 45.92
C ASN A 2 -11.47 -21.44 45.60
N LEU A 3 -11.39 -22.75 45.89
CA LEU A 3 -10.16 -23.57 45.79
C LEU A 3 -9.91 -24.18 44.40
N LEU A 4 -10.74 -23.86 43.40
CA LEU A 4 -10.50 -24.34 42.04
C LEU A 4 -9.63 -23.34 41.27
N SER A 5 -8.41 -23.75 40.97
CA SER A 5 -7.52 -23.18 39.95
C SER A 5 -7.67 -23.98 38.65
N PRO A 6 -8.79 -23.85 37.91
CA PRO A 6 -8.97 -24.62 36.69
C PRO A 6 -7.86 -24.24 35.71
N GLN A 7 -7.18 -25.25 35.20
CA GLN A 7 -6.04 -25.16 34.28
C GLN A 7 -6.35 -24.43 32.95
N TYR A 8 -7.59 -23.96 32.76
CA TYR A 8 -8.15 -23.49 31.50
C TYR A 8 -8.56 -22.01 31.49
N ASN A 9 -8.52 -21.28 32.61
CA ASN A 9 -8.86 -19.85 32.60
C ASN A 9 -7.61 -18.96 32.73
N ILE A 10 -6.94 -18.74 31.59
CA ILE A 10 -5.76 -17.87 31.45
C ILE A 10 -6.18 -16.38 31.35
N LEU A 11 -7.48 -16.10 31.17
CA LEU A 11 -8.01 -14.76 30.91
C LEU A 11 -8.52 -14.11 32.21
N SER A 12 -8.14 -12.84 32.40
CA SER A 12 -8.44 -12.07 33.63
C SER A 12 -9.95 -11.84 33.86
N LYS A 13 -10.76 -11.89 32.81
CA LYS A 13 -12.22 -11.88 32.87
C LYS A 13 -12.77 -13.01 31.99
N ALA A 14 -13.70 -13.80 32.51
CA ALA A 14 -14.37 -14.85 31.74
C ALA A 14 -15.06 -14.25 30.50
N GLY A 15 -14.84 -14.86 29.33
CA GLY A 15 -15.38 -14.40 28.05
C GLY A 15 -14.66 -13.19 27.41
N SER A 16 -13.67 -12.58 28.09
CA SER A 16 -12.90 -11.47 27.52
C SER A 16 -11.67 -11.98 26.77
N SER A 17 -11.62 -11.80 25.45
CA SER A 17 -10.44 -12.11 24.63
C SER A 17 -9.33 -11.05 24.73
N LEU A 18 -9.52 -10.00 25.53
CA LEU A 18 -8.54 -8.93 25.70
C LEU A 18 -7.25 -9.50 26.31
N GLY A 19 -6.14 -9.38 25.59
CA GLY A 19 -4.83 -9.91 26.00
C GLY A 19 -4.58 -11.37 25.62
N PHE A 20 -5.56 -12.07 25.03
CA PHE A 20 -5.36 -13.45 24.57
C PHE A 20 -4.36 -13.52 23.42
N GLN A 21 -3.37 -14.41 23.56
CA GLN A 21 -2.38 -14.68 22.52
C GLN A 21 -2.46 -16.15 22.10
N HIS A 22 -2.69 -16.39 20.81
CA HIS A 22 -2.61 -17.74 20.26
C HIS A 22 -1.20 -18.32 20.41
N SER A 23 -1.14 -19.63 20.70
CA SER A 23 0.13 -20.37 20.70
C SER A 23 0.81 -20.29 19.32
N LEU A 24 2.14 -20.43 19.30
CA LEU A 24 2.92 -20.44 18.06
C LEU A 24 2.44 -21.53 17.09
N GLU A 25 2.11 -22.71 17.63
CA GLU A 25 1.55 -23.82 16.85
C GLU A 25 0.23 -23.46 16.17
N THR A 26 -0.69 -22.80 16.90
CA THR A 26 -1.98 -22.37 16.35
C THR A 26 -1.80 -21.31 15.26
N LYS A 27 -0.89 -20.35 15.48
CA LYS A 27 -0.52 -19.35 14.47
C LYS A 27 0.05 -20.02 13.20
N ALA A 28 0.87 -21.05 13.36
CA ALA A 28 1.41 -21.83 12.23
C ALA A 28 0.30 -22.58 11.46
N LYS A 29 -0.68 -23.18 12.15
CA LYS A 29 -1.85 -23.81 11.51
C LYS A 29 -2.66 -22.82 10.68
N PHE A 30 -2.91 -21.61 11.19
CA PHE A 30 -3.60 -20.58 10.41
C PHE A 30 -2.79 -20.09 9.22
N SER A 31 -1.47 -19.94 9.39
CA SER A 31 -0.57 -19.56 8.29
C SER A 31 -0.62 -20.59 7.16
N THR A 32 -0.43 -21.87 7.48
CA THR A 32 -0.44 -22.97 6.51
C THR A 32 -1.80 -23.12 5.81
N PHE A 33 -2.91 -23.00 6.54
CA PHE A 33 -4.26 -23.08 5.96
C PHE A 33 -4.54 -21.96 4.95
N ARG A 34 -3.99 -20.76 5.16
CA ARG A 34 -4.20 -19.60 4.28
C ARG A 34 -3.21 -19.55 3.11
N LEU A 35 -2.03 -20.12 3.28
CA LEU A 35 -0.97 -20.08 2.28
C LEU A 35 -1.43 -20.76 0.98
N GLY A 36 -1.23 -20.10 -0.16
CA GLY A 36 -1.55 -20.65 -1.48
C GLY A 36 -3.04 -20.68 -1.84
N LYS A 37 -3.94 -20.30 -0.93
CA LYS A 37 -5.38 -20.26 -1.23
C LYS A 37 -5.71 -19.10 -2.16
N ILE A 38 -6.14 -19.42 -3.37
CA ILE A 38 -6.63 -18.45 -4.36
C ILE A 38 -8.15 -18.33 -4.16
N ILE A 39 -8.63 -17.09 -4.05
CA ILE A 39 -10.07 -16.82 -4.03
C ILE A 39 -10.56 -16.83 -5.48
N ASP A 40 -11.71 -17.45 -5.71
CA ASP A 40 -12.37 -17.49 -7.01
C ASP A 40 -12.66 -16.08 -7.55
N GLN A 41 -12.61 -15.92 -8.87
CA GLN A 41 -12.77 -14.63 -9.52
C GLN A 41 -14.15 -14.02 -9.25
N GLU A 42 -15.21 -14.83 -9.28
CA GLU A 42 -16.58 -14.35 -9.02
C GLU A 42 -16.70 -13.79 -7.58
N THR A 43 -16.06 -14.46 -6.63
CA THR A 43 -16.05 -14.02 -5.23
C THR A 43 -15.26 -12.72 -5.06
N ARG A 44 -14.11 -12.58 -5.75
CA ARG A 44 -13.32 -11.35 -5.76
C ARG A 44 -14.11 -10.19 -6.35
N ASP A 45 -14.81 -10.41 -7.44
CA ASP A 45 -15.59 -9.37 -8.12
C ASP A 45 -16.77 -8.91 -7.24
N LYS A 46 -17.47 -9.84 -6.58
CA LYS A 46 -18.51 -9.52 -5.59
C LYS A 46 -17.99 -8.64 -4.45
N ILE A 47 -16.83 -8.97 -3.89
CA ILE A 47 -16.20 -8.17 -2.83
C ILE A 47 -15.80 -6.79 -3.37
N SER A 48 -15.23 -6.73 -4.57
CA SER A 48 -14.81 -5.49 -5.22
C SER A 48 -16.01 -4.55 -5.46
N ALA A 49 -17.12 -5.08 -5.96
CA ALA A 49 -18.36 -4.32 -6.17
C ALA A 49 -18.95 -3.80 -4.84
N ALA A 50 -18.93 -4.61 -3.79
CA ALA A 50 -19.44 -4.22 -2.47
C ALA A 50 -18.57 -3.15 -1.78
N MET A 51 -17.29 -3.00 -2.15
CA MET A 51 -16.33 -2.12 -1.47
C MET A 51 -15.88 -0.92 -2.33
N SER A 52 -16.44 -0.74 -3.52
CA SER A 52 -16.07 0.34 -4.46
C SER A 52 -17.22 1.34 -4.65
N GLY A 53 -16.88 2.50 -5.23
CA GLY A 53 -17.84 3.57 -5.46
C GLY A 53 -18.54 4.02 -4.18
N GLU A 54 -19.84 4.29 -4.28
CA GLU A 54 -20.70 4.76 -3.18
C GLU A 54 -20.77 3.81 -1.98
N ASN A 55 -20.55 2.51 -2.18
CA ASN A 55 -20.57 1.53 -1.10
C ASN A 55 -19.33 1.64 -0.19
N ASN A 56 -18.25 2.25 -0.68
CA ASN A 56 -17.04 2.42 0.12
C ASN A 56 -17.29 3.40 1.27
N HIS A 57 -16.97 3.01 2.50
CA HIS A 57 -17.14 3.87 3.68
C HIS A 57 -16.35 5.19 3.64
N MET A 58 -15.38 5.32 2.73
CA MET A 58 -14.62 6.55 2.46
C MET A 58 -15.12 7.34 1.25
N PHE A 59 -16.15 6.87 0.54
CA PHE A 59 -16.70 7.57 -0.62
C PHE A 59 -17.22 8.95 -0.21
N GLY A 60 -16.86 9.97 -0.99
CA GLY A 60 -17.23 11.37 -0.73
C GLY A 60 -16.57 12.01 0.49
N LYS A 61 -15.75 11.30 1.27
CA LYS A 61 -15.04 11.88 2.41
C LYS A 61 -13.76 12.57 1.95
N ASN A 62 -13.72 13.89 2.08
CA ASN A 62 -12.51 14.66 1.81
C ASN A 62 -11.44 14.39 2.87
N ARG A 63 -10.18 14.38 2.43
CA ARG A 63 -9.04 14.33 3.35
C ARG A 63 -8.93 15.65 4.12
N PRO A 64 -8.50 15.63 5.39
CA PRO A 64 -8.24 16.86 6.13
C PRO A 64 -7.18 17.69 5.40
N GLN A 65 -7.32 19.03 5.45
CA GLN A 65 -6.38 19.94 4.81
C GLN A 65 -4.98 19.75 5.41
N GLY A 66 -3.97 19.63 4.55
CA GLY A 66 -2.58 19.35 4.96
C GLY A 66 -2.28 17.88 5.28
N ALA A 67 -3.24 16.96 5.16
CA ALA A 67 -3.02 15.55 5.44
C ALA A 67 -2.43 14.78 4.24
N GLY A 68 -1.22 14.26 4.41
CA GLY A 68 -0.46 13.55 3.38
C GLY A 68 0.65 14.42 2.81
N SER A 69 1.29 13.96 1.73
CA SER A 69 2.31 14.74 1.02
C SER A 69 1.71 15.35 -0.23
N PRO A 70 1.92 16.65 -0.50
CA PRO A 70 1.44 17.27 -1.73
C PRO A 70 2.12 16.65 -2.95
N ALA A 71 1.48 16.77 -4.11
CA ALA A 71 2.09 16.38 -5.37
C ALA A 71 3.36 17.22 -5.60
N GLN A 72 4.46 16.54 -5.95
CA GLN A 72 5.72 17.18 -6.30
C GLN A 72 5.87 17.21 -7.81
N LYS A 73 6.06 18.42 -8.37
CA LYS A 73 6.35 18.62 -9.78
C LYS A 73 7.69 17.98 -10.14
N ILE A 74 7.73 17.36 -11.31
CA ILE A 74 8.94 16.71 -11.81
C ILE A 74 9.23 17.10 -13.26
N GLU A 75 10.50 17.24 -13.55
CA GLU A 75 11.05 17.43 -14.88
C GLU A 75 11.59 16.08 -15.37
N VAL A 76 11.21 15.72 -16.59
CA VAL A 76 11.67 14.51 -17.28
C VAL A 76 12.44 14.93 -18.52
N LEU A 77 13.71 14.56 -18.57
CA LEU A 77 14.54 14.67 -19.76
C LEU A 77 14.57 13.31 -20.46
N ASP A 78 14.15 13.26 -21.72
CA ASP A 78 14.36 12.12 -22.60
C ASP A 78 15.75 12.21 -23.24
N CYS A 79 16.60 11.20 -23.02
CA CYS A 79 17.96 11.15 -23.55
C CYS A 79 18.02 10.84 -25.05
N GLU A 80 16.95 10.33 -25.66
CA GLU A 80 16.91 10.04 -27.10
C GLU A 80 16.60 11.29 -27.92
N THR A 81 15.61 12.08 -27.48
CA THR A 81 15.16 13.29 -28.19
C THR A 81 15.76 14.57 -27.61
N ASN A 82 16.39 14.48 -26.43
CA ASN A 82 16.90 15.61 -25.64
C ASN A 82 15.79 16.63 -25.27
N GLU A 83 14.54 16.17 -25.23
CA GLU A 83 13.38 16.98 -24.87
C GLU A 83 13.13 16.92 -23.37
N THR A 84 12.83 18.10 -22.80
CA THR A 84 12.47 18.25 -21.39
C THR A 84 10.97 18.49 -21.28
N THR A 85 10.28 17.66 -20.50
CA THR A 85 8.86 17.80 -20.19
C THR A 85 8.64 17.96 -18.70
N ILE A 86 7.76 18.88 -18.31
CA ILE A 86 7.44 19.15 -16.90
C ILE A 86 6.04 18.59 -16.63
N TYR A 87 5.93 17.80 -15.56
CA TYR A 87 4.67 17.23 -15.10
C TYR A 87 4.34 17.76 -13.71
N ASP A 88 3.04 17.91 -13.41
CA ASP A 88 2.60 18.40 -12.11
C ASP A 88 2.80 17.36 -10.99
N SER A 89 2.96 16.07 -11.36
CA SER A 89 3.24 15.00 -10.40
C SER A 89 4.01 13.82 -11.00
N MET A 90 4.66 13.04 -10.14
CA MET A 90 5.22 11.72 -10.51
C MET A 90 4.18 10.76 -11.11
N GLY A 91 2.93 10.86 -10.67
CA GLY A 91 1.83 10.02 -11.16
C GLY A 91 1.37 10.37 -12.57
N GLU A 92 1.52 11.63 -12.97
CA GLU A 92 1.22 12.09 -14.31
C GLU A 92 2.30 11.66 -15.30
N ALA A 93 3.56 11.89 -14.98
CA ALA A 93 4.69 11.41 -15.79
C ALA A 93 4.67 9.89 -15.95
N ALA A 94 4.37 9.15 -14.87
CA ALA A 94 4.23 7.69 -14.89
C ALA A 94 3.19 7.22 -15.92
N ARG A 95 2.05 7.91 -16.00
CA ARG A 95 0.98 7.58 -16.97
C ARG A 95 1.41 7.91 -18.40
N ALA A 96 2.01 9.09 -18.62
CA ALA A 96 2.46 9.50 -19.95
C ALA A 96 3.56 8.58 -20.52
N LEU A 97 4.49 8.16 -19.68
CA LEU A 97 5.64 7.35 -20.08
C LEU A 97 5.39 5.83 -19.94
N ASN A 98 4.22 5.43 -19.46
CA ASN A 98 3.88 4.05 -19.12
C ASN A 98 4.92 3.38 -18.18
N ILE A 99 5.30 4.11 -17.13
CA ILE A 99 6.26 3.68 -16.10
C ILE A 99 5.52 3.59 -14.76
N ARG A 100 5.83 2.60 -13.93
CA ARG A 100 5.25 2.55 -12.57
C ARG A 100 5.75 3.72 -11.73
N VAL A 101 4.83 4.41 -11.04
CA VAL A 101 5.15 5.53 -10.13
C VAL A 101 6.24 5.17 -9.12
N SER A 102 6.21 3.95 -8.60
CA SER A 102 7.22 3.46 -7.65
C SER A 102 8.63 3.36 -8.26
N SER A 103 8.74 3.15 -9.58
CA SER A 103 10.02 3.16 -10.27
C SER A 103 10.59 4.58 -10.36
N ILE A 104 9.75 5.57 -10.62
CA ILE A 104 10.14 7.00 -10.61
C ILE A 104 10.49 7.44 -9.18
N SER A 105 9.66 7.09 -8.19
CA SER A 105 9.97 7.40 -6.80
C SER A 105 11.27 6.74 -6.32
N GLY A 106 11.48 5.46 -6.68
CA GLY A 106 12.69 4.72 -6.32
C GLY A 106 13.95 5.25 -7.02
N TYR A 107 13.81 5.90 -8.18
CA TYR A 107 14.91 6.57 -8.87
C TYR A 107 15.52 7.67 -8.01
N PHE A 108 14.71 8.53 -7.39
CA PHE A 108 15.17 9.62 -6.54
C PHE A 108 15.82 9.17 -5.23
N VAL A 109 15.56 7.94 -4.78
CA VAL A 109 16.19 7.35 -3.60
C VAL A 109 17.58 6.80 -3.95
N ARG A 110 17.77 6.41 -5.21
CA ARG A 110 19.06 5.93 -5.75
C ARG A 110 19.85 7.12 -6.29
N ASP A 111 20.89 6.83 -7.08
CA ASP A 111 21.68 7.83 -7.77
C ASP A 111 20.90 8.43 -8.96
N PRO A 112 20.49 9.71 -8.90
CA PRO A 112 19.69 10.36 -9.95
C PRO A 112 20.50 10.72 -11.20
N GLN A 113 21.83 10.53 -11.20
CA GLN A 113 22.68 10.88 -12.34
C GLN A 113 22.65 9.85 -13.46
N LYS A 114 22.29 8.59 -13.14
CA LYS A 114 22.20 7.52 -14.14
C LYS A 114 20.82 7.52 -14.77
N PRO A 115 20.69 7.55 -16.12
CA PRO A 115 19.39 7.56 -16.74
C PRO A 115 18.60 6.29 -16.39
N PHE A 116 17.33 6.45 -16.04
CA PHE A 116 16.40 5.36 -15.84
C PHE A 116 16.23 4.60 -17.14
N ARG A 117 16.61 3.31 -17.11
CA ARG A 117 16.62 2.42 -18.29
C ARG A 117 17.38 3.02 -19.48
N ASN A 118 18.43 3.79 -19.23
CA ASN A 118 19.23 4.48 -20.26
C ASN A 118 18.42 5.47 -21.12
N LYS A 119 17.21 5.87 -20.70
CA LYS A 119 16.31 6.70 -21.50
C LYS A 119 15.86 7.99 -20.81
N TYR A 120 15.53 7.94 -19.52
CA TYR A 120 14.93 9.11 -18.86
C TYR A 120 15.74 9.58 -17.66
N ILE A 121 15.94 10.88 -17.51
CA ILE A 121 16.49 11.48 -16.29
C ILE A 121 15.37 12.25 -15.60
N PHE A 122 15.13 11.93 -14.33
CA PHE A 122 14.10 12.58 -13.53
C PHE A 122 14.73 13.61 -12.59
N LYS A 123 14.18 14.83 -12.56
CA LYS A 123 14.57 15.88 -11.62
C LYS A 123 13.34 16.41 -10.88
N LYS A 124 13.53 16.71 -9.60
CA LYS A 124 12.51 17.37 -8.78
C LYS A 124 12.54 18.85 -9.06
N VAL A 125 11.39 19.42 -9.39
CA VAL A 125 11.24 20.87 -9.46
C VAL A 125 10.79 21.32 -8.07
N PHE A 126 11.64 22.11 -7.41
CA PHE A 126 11.27 22.79 -6.19
C PHE A 126 10.72 24.16 -6.58
N ALA A 127 9.49 24.43 -6.16
CA ALA A 127 8.90 25.77 -6.21
C ALA A 127 9.28 26.54 -4.95
#